data_AF-A0A0G1V5D7-F1
#
_entry.id   AF-A0A0G1V5D7-F1
#
_cell.length_a   1.000
_cell.length_b   1.000
_cell.length_c   1.000
_cell.angle_alpha   90.00
_cell.angle_beta   90.00
_cell.angle_gamma   90.00
#
_symmetry.space_group_name_H-M   'P 1'
#
loop_
_entity.id
_entity.type
_entity.pdbx_description
1 polymer ?
#
loop_
_entity_poly.entity_id
_entity_poly.type
_entity_poly.pdbx_seq_one_letter_code
_entity_poly.pdbx_strand_id
1 'polypeptide(L)'
;MVYKRSKIVNDSNRKGVAGLPLVLHGGSGLTDEDFLKAIEAGVSVIHINTEIRLAWRKGMEKSLAQKPDEVVPYKILPIAIGEIAEVVKKRLKLFNKL
;
A
#
# COMPACT_ATOMS: atom_id res chain seq x y z
N MET A 1 -11.10 -1.06 -10.83
CA MET A 1 -11.64 0.20 -10.26
C MET A 1 -13.11 -0.01 -9.93
N VAL A 2 -13.47 -0.15 -8.65
CA VAL A 2 -14.89 -0.18 -8.25
C VAL A 2 -15.13 0.95 -7.26
N TYR A 3 -15.68 2.05 -7.79
CA TYR A 3 -16.36 3.07 -7.02
C TYR A 3 -17.72 2.51 -6.59
N LYS A 4 -17.91 2.18 -5.32
CA LYS A 4 -19.28 1.97 -4.79
C LYS A 4 -19.89 3.34 -4.52
N ARG A 5 -20.74 3.81 -5.44
CA ARG A 5 -21.65 4.96 -5.23
C ARG A 5 -22.70 4.58 -4.18
N SER A 6 -22.74 5.29 -3.06
CA SER A 6 -24.04 5.60 -2.44
C SER A 6 -24.37 7.05 -2.74
N LYS A 7 -25.66 7.34 -2.97
CA LYS A 7 -26.18 8.69 -3.16
C LYS A 7 -26.10 9.48 -1.84
N ILE A 8 -25.97 10.81 -1.97
CA ILE A 8 -26.35 11.92 -1.08
C ILE A 8 -25.22 12.98 -1.01
N VAL A 9 -25.60 14.21 -1.33
CA VAL A 9 -24.75 15.41 -1.31
C VAL A 9 -24.93 16.08 0.05
N ASN A 10 -23.84 16.44 0.73
CA ASN A 10 -23.71 17.77 1.35
C ASN A 10 -22.30 18.04 1.86
N ASP A 11 -21.84 19.24 1.54
CA ASP A 11 -20.49 19.76 1.72
C ASP A 11 -20.30 20.36 3.12
N SER A 12 -19.06 20.30 3.63
CA SER A 12 -18.46 21.36 4.47
C SER A 12 -17.05 21.04 4.97
N ASN A 13 -16.54 19.79 4.88
CA ASN A 13 -15.10 19.49 5.01
C ASN A 13 -14.83 18.02 4.65
N ARG A 14 -14.30 17.79 3.44
CA ARG A 14 -14.23 16.52 2.69
C ARG A 14 -14.06 15.25 3.53
N LYS A 15 -15.20 14.70 3.93
CA LYS A 15 -15.43 13.29 4.26
C LYS A 15 -16.37 12.75 3.17
N GLY A 16 -16.43 11.45 2.94
CA GLY A 16 -17.22 10.86 1.85
C GLY A 16 -18.72 11.23 1.89
N VAL A 17 -19.52 10.71 0.95
CA VAL A 17 -20.96 10.96 0.75
C VAL A 17 -21.81 11.07 2.05
N ALA A 18 -21.39 10.45 3.16
CA ALA A 18 -22.06 10.48 4.46
C ALA A 18 -21.21 10.98 5.65
N GLY A 19 -20.15 11.76 5.40
CA GLY A 19 -19.25 12.17 6.49
C GLY A 19 -18.33 11.05 6.99
N LEU A 20 -18.24 9.93 6.26
CA LEU A 20 -17.47 8.74 6.63
C LEU A 20 -16.14 8.66 5.87
N PRO A 21 -15.09 8.06 6.47
CA PRO A 21 -13.83 7.77 5.77
C PRO A 21 -14.06 6.86 4.56
N LEU A 22 -13.46 7.20 3.42
CA LEU A 22 -13.50 6.35 2.22
C LEU A 22 -12.32 5.37 2.20
N VAL A 23 -12.58 4.15 1.75
CA VAL A 23 -11.58 3.07 1.66
C VAL A 23 -11.31 2.69 0.20
N LEU A 24 -10.07 2.82 -0.24
CA LEU A 24 -9.60 2.38 -1.55
C LEU A 24 -9.12 0.93 -1.46
N HIS A 25 -9.91 0.02 -2.03
CA HIS A 25 -9.56 -1.40 -2.13
C HIS A 25 -8.74 -1.64 -3.41
N GLY A 26 -7.52 -2.14 -3.24
CA GLY A 26 -6.68 -2.59 -4.35
C GLY A 26 -5.99 -1.45 -5.09
N GLY A 27 -4.93 -0.91 -4.50
CA GLY A 27 -4.06 0.10 -5.15
C GLY A 27 -3.11 -0.45 -6.22
N SER A 28 -3.15 -1.76 -6.49
CA SER A 28 -2.22 -2.38 -7.45
C SER A 28 -2.48 -1.90 -8.87
N GLY A 29 -1.45 -1.34 -9.51
CA GLY A 29 -1.53 -0.78 -10.86
C GLY A 29 -1.98 0.68 -10.91
N LEU A 30 -2.26 1.33 -9.77
CA LEU A 30 -2.48 2.78 -9.72
C LEU A 30 -1.14 3.51 -9.73
N THR A 31 -1.11 4.66 -10.40
CA THR A 31 0.05 5.55 -10.36
C THR A 31 0.10 6.32 -9.04
N ASP A 32 1.23 6.95 -8.76
CA ASP A 32 1.38 7.78 -7.56
C ASP A 32 0.41 8.98 -7.62
N GLU A 33 0.16 9.53 -8.81
CA GLU A 33 -0.84 10.58 -9.04
C GLU A 33 -2.28 10.10 -8.79
N ASP A 34 -2.62 8.87 -9.15
CA ASP A 34 -3.94 8.31 -8.87
C ASP A 34 -4.20 8.20 -7.36
N PHE A 35 -3.18 7.78 -6.59
CA PHE A 35 -3.28 7.76 -5.13
C PHE A 35 -3.47 9.16 -4.55
N LEU A 36 -2.68 10.14 -5.01
CA LEU A 36 -2.80 11.51 -4.54
C LEU A 36 -4.19 12.10 -4.85
N LYS A 37 -4.72 11.88 -6.05
CA LYS A 37 -6.08 12.29 -6.43
C LYS A 37 -7.14 11.61 -5.57
N ALA A 38 -6.97 10.32 -5.28
CA ALA A 38 -7.90 9.58 -4.42
C ALA A 38 -7.91 10.11 -2.98
N ILE A 39 -6.74 10.43 -2.43
CA ILE A 39 -6.59 11.05 -1.11
C ILE A 39 -7.26 12.43 -1.08
N GLU A 40 -7.03 13.26 -2.11
CA GLU A 40 -7.65 14.59 -2.24
C GLU A 40 -9.18 14.54 -2.39
N ALA A 41 -9.70 13.43 -2.93
CA ALA A 41 -11.12 13.12 -3.03
C ALA A 41 -11.73 12.54 -1.74
N GLY A 42 -10.94 12.37 -0.67
CA GLY A 42 -11.42 11.95 0.66
C GLY A 42 -11.19 10.47 1.02
N VAL A 43 -10.35 9.75 0.27
CA VAL A 43 -9.86 8.42 0.69
C VAL A 43 -8.96 8.56 1.92
N SER A 44 -9.28 7.82 2.97
CA SER A 44 -8.54 7.82 4.24
C SER A 44 -7.88 6.49 4.56
N VAL A 45 -8.29 5.40 3.89
CA VAL A 45 -7.70 4.07 4.06
C VAL A 45 -7.39 3.49 2.68
N ILE A 46 -6.16 3.03 2.48
CA ILE A 46 -5.69 2.46 1.21
C ILE A 46 -5.17 1.04 1.47
N HIS A 47 -5.71 0.06 0.78
CA HIS A 47 -5.22 -1.32 0.84
C HIS A 47 -4.18 -1.60 -0.25
N ILE A 48 -2.95 -1.92 0.18
CA ILE A 48 -1.84 -2.39 -0.67
C ILE A 48 -1.40 -3.79 -0.24
N ASN A 49 -1.24 -4.71 -1.19
CA ASN A 49 -0.85 -6.09 -0.88
C ASN A 49 0.02 -6.71 -1.99
N THR A 50 -0.34 -6.52 -3.26
CA THR A 50 0.44 -7.10 -4.38
C THR A 50 1.89 -6.62 -4.37
N GLU A 51 2.13 -5.31 -4.22
CA GLU A 51 3.49 -4.76 -4.14
C GLU A 51 4.26 -5.24 -2.91
N ILE A 52 3.57 -5.45 -1.78
CA ILE A 52 4.16 -6.02 -0.56
C ILE A 52 4.60 -7.47 -0.80
N ARG A 53 3.77 -8.27 -1.46
CA ARG A 53 4.09 -9.67 -1.82
C ARG A 53 5.21 -9.78 -2.84
N LEU A 54 5.27 -8.86 -3.80
CA LEU A 54 6.37 -8.78 -4.77
C LEU A 54 7.69 -8.42 -4.09
N ALA A 55 7.69 -7.43 -3.19
CA ALA A 55 8.86 -7.06 -2.41
C ALA A 55 9.34 -8.21 -1.50
N TRP A 56 8.39 -8.87 -0.83
CA TRP A 56 8.68 -10.07 -0.05
C TRP A 56 9.33 -11.16 -0.90
N ARG A 57 8.73 -11.51 -2.05
CA ARG A 57 9.26 -12.54 -2.97
C ARG A 57 10.69 -12.19 -3.40
N LYS A 58 10.92 -10.96 -3.86
CA LYS A 58 12.23 -10.49 -4.29
C LYS A 58 13.27 -10.63 -3.17
N GLY A 59 12.92 -10.22 -1.95
CA GLY A 59 13.84 -10.33 -0.81
C GLY A 59 14.08 -11.78 -0.38
N MET A 60 13.09 -12.66 -0.49
CA MET A 60 13.25 -14.09 -0.24
C MET A 60 14.15 -14.75 -1.29
N GLU A 61 13.93 -14.49 -2.58
CA GLU A 61 14.79 -14.98 -3.67
C GLU A 61 16.24 -14.54 -3.46
N LYS A 62 16.46 -13.28 -3.10
CA LYS A 62 17.79 -12.75 -2.75
C LYS A 62 18.40 -13.44 -1.52
N SER A 63 17.63 -13.63 -0.45
CA SER A 63 18.14 -14.27 0.76
C SER A 63 18.52 -15.72 0.54
N LEU A 64 17.71 -16.48 -0.19
CA LEU A 64 17.95 -17.89 -0.47
C LEU A 64 19.13 -18.06 -1.43
N ALA A 65 19.30 -17.17 -2.41
CA ALA A 65 20.47 -17.16 -3.28
C ALA A 65 21.78 -16.86 -2.51
N GLN A 66 21.73 -16.01 -1.48
CA GLN A 66 22.90 -15.66 -0.66
C GLN A 66 23.26 -16.71 0.39
N LYS A 67 22.26 -17.48 0.86
CA LYS A 67 22.42 -18.47 1.93
C LYS A 67 21.65 -19.76 1.58
N PRO A 68 22.13 -20.55 0.60
CA PRO A 68 21.39 -21.68 0.05
C PRO A 68 21.08 -22.79 1.08
N ASP A 69 21.95 -22.99 2.06
CA ASP A 69 21.79 -24.04 3.09
C ASP A 69 21.16 -23.52 4.39
N GLU A 70 20.82 -22.23 4.47
CA GLU A 70 20.27 -21.64 5.69
C GLU A 70 18.78 -21.93 5.81
N VAL A 71 18.42 -22.72 6.82
CA VAL A 71 17.04 -23.13 7.10
C VAL A 71 16.37 -22.32 8.20
N VAL A 72 17.13 -21.53 8.96
CA VAL A 72 16.62 -20.82 10.13
C VAL A 72 15.85 -19.56 9.73
N PRO A 73 14.53 -19.46 9.99
CA PRO A 73 13.69 -18.39 9.45
C PRO A 73 14.16 -16.97 9.76
N TYR A 74 14.53 -16.67 11.00
CA TYR A 74 14.96 -15.32 11.38
C TYR A 74 16.29 -14.90 10.76
N LYS A 75 17.04 -15.81 10.13
CA LYS A 75 18.28 -15.50 9.39
C LYS A 75 18.05 -15.27 7.89
N ILE A 76 16.92 -15.73 7.35
CA ILE A 76 16.53 -15.56 5.95
C ILE A 76 15.52 -14.40 5.75
N LEU A 77 14.68 -14.15 6.74
CA LEU A 77 13.65 -13.11 6.69
C LEU A 77 14.16 -11.66 6.66
N PRO A 78 15.31 -11.27 7.27
CA PRO A 78 15.70 -9.86 7.36
C PRO A 78 15.78 -9.13 6.01
N ILE A 79 16.23 -9.81 4.96
CA ILE A 79 16.33 -9.20 3.61
C ILE A 79 14.92 -8.95 3.04
N ALA A 80 13.99 -9.90 3.18
CA ALA A 80 12.61 -9.72 2.76
C ALA A 80 11.90 -8.61 3.55
N ILE A 81 12.13 -8.53 4.86
CA ILE A 81 11.62 -7.45 5.70
C ILE A 81 12.16 -6.10 5.24
N GLY A 82 13.45 -6.02 4.89
CA GLY A 82 14.06 -4.80 4.34
C GLY A 82 13.40 -4.34 3.04
N GLU A 83 13.22 -5.24 2.07
CA GLU A 83 12.56 -4.92 0.80
C GLU A 83 11.10 -4.47 1.00
N ILE A 84 10.35 -5.11 1.91
CA ILE A 84 9.00 -4.67 2.28
C ILE A 84 9.04 -3.28 2.91
N ALA A 85 9.98 -3.03 3.83
CA ALA A 85 10.09 -1.77 4.55
C ALA A 85 10.32 -0.59 3.60
N GLU A 86 11.12 -0.78 2.54
CA GLU A 86 11.33 0.27 1.53
C GLU A 86 10.05 0.61 0.75
N VAL A 87 9.25 -0.41 0.37
CA VAL A 87 7.95 -0.18 -0.27
C VAL A 87 6.99 0.55 0.67
N VAL A 88 6.90 0.10 1.93
CA VAL A 88 6.04 0.73 2.95
C VAL A 88 6.45 2.19 3.18
N LYS A 89 7.75 2.47 3.35
CA LYS A 89 8.25 3.85 3.51
C LYS A 89 7.90 4.72 2.31
N LYS A 90 8.10 4.23 1.08
CA LYS A 90 7.74 4.97 -0.14
C LYS A 90 6.25 5.33 -0.14
N ARG A 91 5.39 4.37 0.18
CA ARG A 91 3.93 4.59 0.23
C ARG A 91 3.52 5.52 1.36
N LEU A 92 4.09 5.39 2.55
CA LEU A 92 3.84 6.30 3.66
C LEU A 92 4.23 7.74 3.31
N LYS A 93 5.38 7.96 2.67
CA LYS A 93 5.78 9.30 2.21
C LYS A 93 4.79 9.86 1.21
N LEU A 94 4.45 9.09 0.18
CA LEU A 94 3.47 9.49 -0.83
C LEU A 94 2.11 9.84 -0.22
N PHE A 95 1.58 8.98 0.66
CA PHE A 95 0.24 9.15 1.22
C PHE A 95 0.15 10.29 2.24
N ASN A 96 1.27 10.65 2.88
CA ASN A 96 1.33 11.74 3.85
C ASN A 96 1.95 13.03 3.26
N LYS A 97 2.27 13.06 1.97
CA LYS A 97 2.91 14.19 1.28
C LYS A 97 4.22 14.65 1.98
N LEU A 98 5.05 13.68 2.40
CA LEU A 98 6.36 13.88 3.06
C LEU A 98 7.53 13.78 2.09
#